data_AF-A0A2V8IQZ6-F1
#
_entry.id   AF-A0A2V8IQZ6-F1
#
_cell.length_a   1.000
_cell.length_b   1.000
_cell.length_c   1.000
_cell.angle_alpha   90.00
_cell.angle_beta   90.00
_cell.angle_gamma   90.00
#
_symmetry.space_group_name_H-M   'P 1'
#
loop_
_entity.id
_entity.type
_entity.pdbx_description
1 polymer ?
#
loop_
_entity_poly.entity_id
_entity_poly.type
_entity_poly.pdbx_seq_one_letter_code
_entity_poly.pdbx_strand_id
1 'polypeptide(L)'
;MTFLPSVVQAEHKRGFRLRVVFNDGSENTIDFSQWFDGPMFEPLKAPEYFVRYFIDGGTVVWPNGADIAPETLYSVAGRRRRHRRLQPTRARQQKTGKPSRPRPLR
;
A
#
# COMPACT_ATOMS: atom_id res chain seq x y z
N MET A 1 -22.27 -8.12 13.93
CA MET A 1 -22.03 -6.66 14.04
C MET A 1 -20.67 -6.39 13.43
N THR A 2 -20.62 -5.73 12.27
CA THR A 2 -19.37 -5.53 11.52
C THR A 2 -18.62 -4.35 12.16
N PHE A 3 -17.62 -4.65 12.99
CA PHE A 3 -16.73 -3.62 13.55
C PHE A 3 -15.79 -3.17 12.44
N LEU A 4 -15.81 -1.89 12.10
CA LEU A 4 -14.81 -1.31 11.22
C LEU A 4 -13.55 -1.05 12.04
N PRO A 5 -12.40 -1.60 11.62
CA PRO A 5 -11.17 -1.38 12.35
C PRO A 5 -10.77 0.10 12.26
N SER A 6 -10.40 0.66 13.41
CA SER A 6 -10.01 2.07 13.54
C SER A 6 -8.52 2.22 13.31
N VAL A 7 -8.10 3.37 12.77
CA VAL A 7 -6.69 3.72 12.63
C VAL A 7 -6.10 4.02 13.99
N VAL A 8 -5.04 3.30 14.35
CA VAL A 8 -4.28 3.52 15.59
C VAL A 8 -2.92 4.16 15.35
N GLN A 9 -2.37 4.01 14.14
CA GLN A 9 -1.09 4.61 13.77
C GLN A 9 -1.05 4.96 12.28
N ALA A 10 -0.40 6.07 11.95
CA ALA A 10 -0.19 6.49 10.57
C ALA A 10 1.24 7.03 10.41
N GLU A 11 1.96 6.50 9.44
CA GLU A 11 3.37 6.80 9.19
C GLU A 11 3.56 7.28 7.74
N HIS A 12 4.09 8.49 7.56
CA HIS A 12 4.44 9.00 6.24
C HIS A 12 5.56 8.18 5.62
N LYS A 13 5.37 7.76 4.36
CA LYS A 13 6.37 6.99 3.63
C LYS A 13 7.03 7.81 2.54
N ARG A 14 6.25 8.26 1.55
CA ARG A 14 6.76 9.03 0.41
C ARG A 14 5.64 9.74 -0.32
N GLY A 15 5.91 10.94 -0.83
CA GLY A 15 4.91 11.74 -1.54
C GLY A 15 3.62 11.84 -0.72
N PHE A 16 2.52 11.35 -1.30
CA PHE A 16 1.19 11.32 -0.68
C PHE A 16 0.80 9.94 -0.14
N ARG A 17 1.78 9.11 0.23
CA ARG A 17 1.54 7.76 0.76
C ARG A 17 1.76 7.68 2.25
N LEU A 18 0.75 7.17 2.95
CA LEU A 18 0.82 6.85 4.38
C LEU A 18 0.71 5.34 4.57
N ARG A 19 1.52 4.82 5.49
CA ARG A 19 1.35 3.50 6.08
C ARG A 19 0.43 3.64 7.28
N VAL A 20 -0.76 3.09 7.17
CA VAL A 20 -1.80 3.11 8.20
C VAL A 20 -1.82 1.75 8.90
N VAL A 21 -1.86 1.75 10.23
CA VAL A 21 -2.01 0.57 11.08
C VAL A 21 -3.35 0.67 11.79
N PHE A 22 -4.07 -0.42 11.76
CA PHE A 22 -5.40 -0.57 12.34
C PHE A 22 -5.34 -1.30 13.69
N ASN A 23 -6.36 -1.12 14.52
CA ASN A 23 -6.46 -1.76 15.83
C ASN A 23 -6.54 -3.30 15.80
N ASP A 24 -6.89 -3.89 14.66
CA ASP A 24 -6.92 -5.34 14.42
C ASP A 24 -5.53 -5.93 14.11
N GLY A 25 -4.49 -5.08 14.06
CA GLY A 25 -3.13 -5.46 13.66
C GLY A 25 -2.91 -5.46 12.13
N SER A 26 -3.92 -5.11 11.34
CA SER A 26 -3.77 -4.93 9.90
C SER A 26 -3.00 -3.65 9.60
N GLU A 27 -2.16 -3.69 8.58
CA GLU A 27 -1.46 -2.50 8.07
C GLU A 27 -1.62 -2.36 6.57
N ASN A 28 -1.63 -1.12 6.07
CA ASN A 28 -1.67 -0.86 4.65
C ASN A 28 -0.92 0.40 4.25
N THR A 29 -0.29 0.37 3.07
CA THR A 29 0.31 1.57 2.46
C THR A 29 -0.60 2.08 1.37
N ILE A 30 -1.21 3.23 1.62
CA ILE A 30 -2.27 3.80 0.80
C ILE A 30 -1.75 5.10 0.17
N ASP A 31 -2.07 5.29 -1.11
CA ASP A 31 -1.79 6.53 -1.84
C ASP A 31 -3.01 7.44 -1.76
N PHE A 32 -2.83 8.60 -1.13
CA PHE A 32 -3.92 9.55 -0.87
C PHE A 32 -4.13 10.52 -2.03
N SER A 33 -3.19 10.58 -2.98
CA SER A 33 -3.31 11.49 -4.14
C SER A 33 -4.54 11.22 -5.00
N GLN A 34 -5.10 10.01 -4.93
CA GLN A 34 -6.31 9.62 -5.65
C GLN A 34 -7.60 10.26 -5.11
N TRP A 35 -7.55 10.88 -3.93
CA TRP A 35 -8.70 11.51 -3.27
C TRP A 35 -8.57 13.03 -3.17
N PHE A 36 -7.55 13.62 -3.79
CA PHE A 36 -7.35 15.08 -3.77
C PHE A 36 -8.27 15.81 -4.77
N ASP A 37 -9.54 15.44 -4.78
CA ASP A 37 -10.58 16.04 -5.60
C ASP A 37 -11.43 17.00 -4.76
N GLY A 38 -11.45 18.26 -5.18
CA GLY A 38 -12.22 19.32 -4.57
C GLY A 38 -11.40 20.34 -3.76
N PRO A 39 -11.97 21.53 -3.49
CA PRO A 39 -11.27 22.66 -2.89
C PRO A 39 -10.78 22.36 -1.45
N MET A 40 -11.48 21.48 -0.73
CA MET A 40 -11.08 21.07 0.62
C MET A 40 -9.74 20.30 0.62
N PHE A 41 -9.41 19.60 -0.47
CA PHE A 41 -8.18 18.80 -0.57
C PHE A 41 -7.05 19.50 -1.33
N GLU A 42 -7.26 20.71 -1.85
CA GLU A 42 -6.21 21.49 -2.52
C GLU A 42 -4.96 21.71 -1.64
N PRO A 43 -5.08 22.05 -0.35
CA PRO A 43 -3.92 22.18 0.53
C PRO A 43 -3.13 20.88 0.67
N LEU A 44 -3.78 19.71 0.57
CA LEU A 44 -3.11 18.41 0.68
C LEU A 44 -2.22 18.09 -0.52
N LYS A 45 -2.37 18.81 -1.65
CA LYS A 45 -1.45 18.69 -2.80
C LYS A 45 -0.05 19.23 -2.46
N ALA A 46 0.10 20.01 -1.39
CA ALA A 46 1.39 20.41 -0.86
C ALA A 46 1.95 19.31 0.07
N PRO A 47 3.13 18.73 -0.21
CA PRO A 47 3.72 17.68 0.63
C PRO A 47 3.94 18.11 2.08
N GLU A 48 4.30 19.38 2.29
CA GLU A 48 4.54 20.01 3.59
C GLU A 48 3.26 20.14 4.43
N TYR A 49 2.11 20.24 3.77
CA TYR A 49 0.81 20.25 4.43
C TYR A 49 0.32 18.83 4.68
N PHE A 50 0.54 17.95 3.71
CA PHE A 50 0.15 16.55 3.78
C PHE A 50 0.75 15.84 5.00
N VAL A 51 2.01 16.12 5.36
CA VAL A 51 2.68 15.52 6.54
C VAL A 51 2.17 16.02 7.89
N ARG A 52 1.32 17.05 7.92
CA ARG A 52 0.72 17.61 9.15
C ARG A 52 -0.52 16.86 9.62
N TYR A 53 -0.73 15.65 9.11
CA TYR A 53 -1.86 14.81 9.51
C TYR A 53 -1.72 14.41 10.99
N PHE A 54 -2.86 14.15 11.63
CA PHE A 54 -2.95 13.59 12.96
C PHE A 54 -4.06 12.54 12.99
N ILE A 55 -4.02 11.68 14.01
CA ILE A 55 -5.07 10.68 14.21
C ILE A 55 -6.07 11.24 15.21
N ASP A 56 -7.33 11.30 14.80
CA ASP A 56 -8.44 11.70 15.66
C ASP A 56 -9.67 10.83 15.34
N GLY A 57 -10.46 10.49 16.35
CA GLY A 57 -11.66 9.65 16.18
C GLY A 57 -11.43 8.28 15.52
N GLY A 58 -10.19 7.76 15.49
CA GLY A 58 -9.85 6.53 14.78
C GLY A 58 -9.69 6.68 13.27
N THR A 59 -9.44 7.92 12.80
CA THR A 59 -9.20 8.26 11.39
C THR A 59 -8.02 9.22 11.22
N VAL A 60 -7.59 9.46 9.98
CA VAL A 60 -6.54 10.42 9.65
C VAL A 60 -7.20 11.76 9.30
N VAL A 61 -6.83 12.82 10.01
CA VAL A 61 -7.38 14.17 9.90
C VAL A 61 -6.26 15.17 9.64
N TRP A 62 -6.56 16.24 8.89
CA TRP A 62 -5.66 17.35 8.61
C TRP A 62 -6.14 18.66 9.26
N PRO A 63 -5.25 19.66 9.45
CA PRO A 63 -5.59 20.90 10.14
C PRO A 63 -6.68 21.76 9.47
N ASN A 64 -6.99 21.52 8.19
CA ASN A 64 -8.08 22.15 7.45
C ASN A 64 -9.44 21.49 7.71
N GLY A 65 -9.49 20.45 8.54
CA GLY A 65 -10.70 19.65 8.78
C GLY A 65 -10.97 18.61 7.69
N ALA A 66 -10.06 18.42 6.73
CA ALA A 66 -10.16 17.29 5.82
C ALA A 66 -9.85 16.00 6.60
N ASP A 67 -10.66 14.96 6.39
CA ASP A 67 -10.47 13.64 6.98
C ASP A 67 -10.64 12.55 5.93
N ILE A 68 -10.02 11.38 6.18
CA ILE A 68 -10.18 10.20 5.33
C ILE A 68 -10.60 9.02 6.20
N ALA A 69 -11.91 8.77 6.21
CA ALA A 69 -12.56 7.75 7.02
C ALA A 69 -11.88 6.36 6.96
N PRO A 70 -11.84 5.62 8.09
CA PRO A 70 -11.21 4.30 8.17
C PRO A 70 -11.84 3.28 7.22
N GLU A 71 -13.12 3.45 6.88
CA GLU A 71 -13.85 2.65 5.88
C GLU A 71 -13.20 2.72 4.50
N THR A 72 -12.86 3.92 4.04
CA THR A 72 -12.19 4.14 2.76
C THR A 72 -10.80 3.52 2.78
N LEU A 73 -10.07 3.70 3.89
CA LEU A 73 -8.74 3.13 4.06
C LEU A 73 -8.78 1.59 4.05
N TYR A 74 -9.74 0.99 4.75
CA TYR A 74 -9.92 -0.45 4.83
C TYR A 74 -10.44 -1.06 3.52
N SER A 75 -11.31 -0.35 2.80
CA SER A 75 -11.80 -0.77 1.49
C SER A 75 -10.67 -0.88 0.45
N VAL A 76 -9.74 0.08 0.44
CA VAL A 76 -8.53 0.01 -0.42
C VAL A 76 -7.60 -1.11 0.01
N ALA A 77 -7.48 -1.36 1.32
CA ALA A 77 -6.69 -2.47 1.86
C ALA A 77 -7.20 -3.83 1.35
N GLY A 78 -8.53 -4.02 1.33
CA GLY A 78 -9.19 -5.23 0.80
C GLY A 78 -8.97 -5.43 -0.70
N ARG A 79 -8.94 -4.34 -1.48
CA ARG A 79 -8.72 -4.41 -2.94
C ARG A 79 -7.30 -4.84 -3.30
N ARG A 80 -6.27 -4.46 -2.53
CA ARG A 80 -4.86 -4.80 -2.84
C ARG A 80 -4.48 -6.26 -2.58
N ARG A 81 -5.23 -7.00 -1.75
CA ARG A 81 -5.03 -8.45 -1.57
C ARG A 81 -5.40 -9.28 -2.81
N ARG A 82 -6.24 -8.76 -3.72
CA ARG A 82 -6.66 -9.49 -4.93
C ARG A 82 -5.74 -9.32 -6.13
N HIS A 83 -4.92 -8.26 -6.18
CA HIS A 83 -4.03 -8.00 -7.32
C HIS A 83 -2.60 -8.53 -7.16
N ARG A 84 -2.20 -9.05 -6.00
CA ARG A 84 -0.87 -9.64 -5.77
C ARG A 84 -0.93 -11.18 -5.75
N ARG A 85 -1.60 -11.77 -6.74
CA ARG A 85 -1.57 -13.23 -6.98
C ARG A 85 -1.52 -13.60 -8.46
N LEU A 86 -0.77 -12.85 -9.26
CA LEU A 86 -0.20 -13.26 -10.55
C LEU A 86 1.10 -12.45 -10.66
N GLN A 87 2.30 -12.97 -10.42
CA GLN A 87 2.95 -14.01 -11.21
C GLN A 87 4.26 -14.49 -10.53
N PRO A 88 4.79 -15.65 -10.98
CA PRO A 88 5.64 -16.53 -10.19
C PRO A 88 7.09 -16.06 -10.14
N THR A 89 7.76 -16.49 -9.08
CA THR A 89 9.21 -16.58 -9.02
C THR A 89 9.74 -17.29 -10.26
N ARG A 90 10.48 -16.58 -11.12
CA ARG A 90 11.39 -17.22 -12.08
C ARG A 90 12.51 -17.89 -11.29
N ALA A 91 12.23 -19.07 -10.77
CA ALA A 91 13.22 -20.02 -10.34
C ALA A 91 13.97 -20.55 -11.57
N ARG A 92 15.24 -20.18 -11.68
CA ARG A 92 16.37 -21.06 -12.00
C ARG A 92 15.99 -22.34 -12.77
N GLN A 93 16.15 -22.33 -14.09
CA GLN A 93 16.24 -23.58 -14.85
C GLN A 93 17.70 -23.83 -15.25
N GLN A 94 18.35 -24.63 -14.41
CA GLN A 94 19.52 -25.41 -14.77
C GLN A 94 19.13 -26.29 -15.97
N LYS A 95 19.70 -26.04 -17.15
CA LYS A 95 19.81 -27.08 -18.18
C LYS A 95 21.19 -27.71 -18.06
N THR A 96 21.19 -28.88 -17.43
CA THR A 96 22.28 -29.85 -17.46
C THR A 96 22.48 -30.32 -18.90
N GLY A 97 23.46 -29.73 -19.59
CA GLY A 97 24.01 -30.31 -20.81
C GLY A 97 24.82 -31.55 -20.46
N LYS A 98 24.26 -32.74 -20.68
CA LYS A 98 24.98 -34.01 -20.66
C LYS A 98 26.14 -33.96 -21.68
N PRO A 99 27.37 -34.40 -21.34
CA PRO A 99 28.40 -34.64 -22.34
C PRO A 99 28.09 -35.97 -23.04
N SER A 100 27.76 -35.90 -24.33
CA SER A 100 27.71 -37.09 -25.18
C SER A 100 29.14 -37.47 -25.59
N ARG A 101 29.49 -38.73 -25.31
CA ARG A 101 30.77 -39.44 -25.48
C ARG A 101 31.54 -39.16 -26.78
N PRO A 102 32.87 -39.38 -26.79
CA PRO A 102 33.69 -39.28 -27.99
C PRO A 102 33.50 -40.50 -28.91
N ARG A 103 33.60 -40.28 -30.22
CA ARG A 103 33.85 -41.34 -31.21
C ARG A 103 35.28 -41.16 -31.74
N PRO A 104 36.17 -42.15 -31.65
CA PRO A 104 37.39 -42.17 -32.43
C PRO A 104 37.12 -42.83 -33.78
N LEU A 105 37.50 -42.18 -34.87
CA LEU A 105 37.63 -42.82 -36.18
C LEU A 105 38.83 -42.20 -36.90
N ARG A 106 39.98 -42.88 -36.76
CA ARG A 106 40.90 -43.33 -37.82
C ARG A 106 42.36 -43.23 -37.41
#